data_AF-A0A3B8W086-F1
#
_entry.id   AF-A0A3B8W086-F1
#
_cell.length_a   1.000
_cell.length_b   1.000
_cell.length_c   1.000
_cell.angle_alpha   90.00
_cell.angle_beta   90.00
_cell.angle_gamma   90.00
#
_symmetry.space_group_name_H-M   'P 1'
#
loop_
_entity.id
_entity.type
_entity.pdbx_description
1 polymer ?
#
loop_
_entity_poly.entity_id
_entity_poly.type
_entity_poly.pdbx_seq_one_letter_code
_entity_poly.pdbx_strand_id
1 'polypeptide(L)'
;MRYLIIFLLALPGLASAQKARSKESEFQGVIDRYIASGVAYDVMQVRDGKVNRFIKFDSRSAKEVMANFPVGSQVSGVSKGFSHEFKSLGGLASFLNYMADSLIYLNSNGQKYVQEWKPRKDFVHFLDPNARSRRSLLLDQKVTATVAQPDINKILYLNDGSILVTNTGFPVSRQLRDITKGDVVSAIIGPIELLEGEVYPIADFKKAYFANILMKIEGTIESFYFDQNTVCIGMRLRTGTGTTRQFQFPSEHAAQIMEWEKRKEPILVYFNPYVLSLPSSIKFFLSKFASVQAIISRSDTLKITDHYFGDPDGEHEYADVKNSGKITRSKTSTSGTIYGIVVDDKYFLEVNKKTESQLKKYFRPSVPIEFEGKQRIKKPGEVYEGNYEIVTPTKMTIAGKEFLLISP
;
A
#
# COMPACT_ATOMS: atom_id res chain seq x y z
N MET A 1 -6.20 6.11 -64.35
CA MET A 1 -5.03 5.29 -64.77
C MET A 1 -4.01 5.35 -63.64
N ARG A 2 -3.76 4.26 -62.90
CA ARG A 2 -2.64 3.28 -63.12
C ARG A 2 -1.28 4.02 -63.19
N TYR A 3 -0.24 3.84 -62.37
CA TYR A 3 0.41 2.72 -61.62
C TYR A 3 1.18 3.35 -60.42
N LEU A 4 1.40 2.81 -59.22
CA LEU A 4 1.90 1.54 -58.66
C LEU A 4 3.38 1.19 -58.94
N ILE A 5 4.10 0.82 -57.85
CA ILE A 5 5.35 0.03 -57.72
C ILE A 5 6.67 0.84 -57.68
N ILE A 6 7.33 1.12 -56.54
CA ILE A 6 7.91 0.39 -55.36
C ILE A 6 9.46 0.22 -55.51
N PHE A 7 10.18 0.50 -54.40
CA PHE A 7 11.35 -0.21 -53.79
C PHE A 7 12.59 0.66 -53.49
N LEU A 8 12.63 1.14 -52.23
CA LEU A 8 13.65 0.86 -51.19
C LEU A 8 15.15 1.07 -51.50
N LEU A 9 15.82 1.90 -50.69
CA LEU A 9 17.05 1.55 -49.95
C LEU A 9 17.52 2.65 -48.97
N ALA A 10 17.71 2.23 -47.71
CA ALA A 10 18.74 2.61 -46.74
C ALA A 10 18.84 4.05 -46.13
N LEU A 11 18.26 4.19 -44.92
CA LEU A 11 18.93 4.41 -43.61
C LEU A 11 19.81 5.69 -43.36
N PRO A 12 20.10 6.04 -42.08
CA PRO A 12 19.74 7.31 -41.44
C PRO A 12 20.94 8.24 -41.21
N GLY A 13 20.69 9.55 -41.10
CA GLY A 13 21.72 10.56 -40.88
C GLY A 13 21.38 11.57 -39.78
N LEU A 14 21.71 11.22 -38.55
CA LEU A 14 22.36 12.11 -37.57
C LEU A 14 21.76 13.51 -37.36
N ALA A 15 20.58 13.59 -36.75
CA ALA A 15 20.32 14.65 -35.78
C ALA A 15 20.69 14.09 -34.41
N SER A 16 21.98 14.16 -34.07
CA SER A 16 22.45 13.94 -32.72
C SER A 16 21.70 14.89 -31.79
N ALA A 17 20.84 14.34 -30.94
CA ALA A 17 20.38 15.00 -29.74
C ALA A 17 21.63 15.29 -28.89
N GLN A 18 22.22 16.46 -29.07
CA GLN A 18 23.18 17.00 -28.11
C GLN A 18 22.42 17.17 -26.80
N LYS A 19 22.58 16.20 -25.89
CA LYS A 19 22.39 16.43 -24.46
C LYS A 19 23.12 17.72 -24.13
N ALA A 20 22.39 18.76 -23.74
CA ALA A 20 22.97 19.98 -23.21
C ALA A 20 23.88 19.57 -22.03
N ARG A 21 25.20 19.58 -22.25
CA ARG A 21 26.16 19.53 -21.15
C ARG A 21 25.96 20.81 -20.36
N SER A 22 25.50 20.69 -19.12
CA SER A 22 25.49 21.79 -18.16
C SER A 22 26.89 22.40 -18.13
N LYS A 23 27.00 23.71 -18.38
CA LYS A 23 28.25 24.44 -18.14
C LYS A 23 28.59 24.26 -16.65
N GLU A 24 29.70 23.60 -16.37
CA GLU A 24 30.27 23.52 -15.02
C GLU A 24 30.60 24.95 -14.58
N SER A 25 29.86 25.46 -13.61
CA SER A 25 30.10 26.77 -13.02
C SER A 25 30.87 26.58 -11.72
N GLU A 26 32.12 27.02 -11.72
CA GLU A 26 32.92 27.15 -10.50
C GLU A 26 32.28 28.23 -9.60
N PHE A 27 32.13 27.92 -8.32
CA PHE A 27 31.65 28.87 -7.33
C PHE A 27 32.61 28.94 -6.13
N GLN A 28 32.59 30.09 -5.47
CA GLN A 28 33.35 30.35 -4.25
C GLN A 28 32.38 30.92 -3.20
N GLY A 29 32.58 30.57 -1.94
CA GLY A 29 31.79 31.13 -0.85
C GLY A 29 31.91 30.35 0.46
N VAL A 30 31.11 30.73 1.44
CA VAL A 30 30.99 30.04 2.73
C VAL A 30 29.74 29.18 2.71
N ILE A 31 29.84 27.92 3.14
CA ILE A 31 28.67 27.05 3.29
C ILE A 31 27.84 27.55 4.47
N ASP A 32 26.63 28.00 4.21
CA ASP A 32 25.72 28.47 5.26
C ASP A 32 24.91 27.33 5.87
N ARG A 33 24.48 26.37 5.05
CA ARG A 33 23.70 25.19 5.48
C ARG A 33 23.55 24.15 4.37
N TYR A 34 23.19 22.95 4.79
CA TYR A 34 22.61 21.91 3.93
C TYR A 34 21.09 21.94 4.02
N ILE A 35 20.43 21.61 2.91
CA ILE A 35 18.98 21.60 2.77
C ILE A 35 18.57 20.22 2.28
N ALA A 36 17.59 19.64 2.96
CA ALA A 36 17.02 18.36 2.56
C ALA A 36 15.75 18.57 1.73
N SER A 37 15.69 17.96 0.55
CA SER A 37 14.44 17.74 -0.16
C SER A 37 13.90 16.35 0.20
N GLY A 38 12.83 16.30 0.99
CA GLY A 38 12.27 15.03 1.47
C GLY A 38 13.12 14.36 2.57
N VAL A 39 13.74 13.22 2.24
CA VAL A 39 14.35 12.27 3.21
C VAL A 39 15.88 12.23 3.20
N ALA A 40 16.53 12.96 2.30
CA ALA A 40 17.98 13.04 2.18
C ALA A 40 18.45 14.48 1.94
N TYR A 41 19.67 14.79 2.35
CA TYR A 41 20.35 16.01 1.91
C TYR A 41 20.75 15.89 0.45
N ASP A 42 20.33 16.84 -0.37
CA ASP A 42 20.71 16.91 -1.79
C ASP A 42 21.04 18.34 -2.25
N VAL A 43 20.89 19.34 -1.38
CA VAL A 43 21.15 20.75 -1.70
C VAL A 43 22.03 21.41 -0.64
N MET A 44 22.98 22.22 -1.09
CA MET A 44 23.85 23.05 -0.27
C MET A 44 23.58 24.53 -0.56
N GLN A 45 23.45 25.35 0.48
CA GLN A 45 23.44 26.80 0.34
C GLN A 45 24.84 27.35 0.59
N VAL A 46 25.34 28.10 -0.38
CA VAL A 46 26.64 28.77 -0.32
C VAL A 46 26.44 30.28 -0.43
N ARG A 47 27.06 31.02 0.46
CA ARG A 47 27.07 32.48 0.48
C ARG A 47 28.37 33.01 -0.09
N ASP A 48 28.25 33.71 -1.20
CA ASP A 48 29.32 34.38 -1.93
C ASP A 48 29.14 35.90 -1.78
N GLY A 49 29.75 36.48 -0.74
CA GLY A 49 29.49 37.86 -0.33
C GLY A 49 28.03 38.08 0.06
N LYS A 50 27.27 38.84 -0.75
CA LYS A 50 25.82 39.09 -0.57
C LYS A 50 24.93 38.13 -1.37
N VAL A 51 25.51 37.26 -2.19
CA VAL A 51 24.79 36.36 -3.09
C VAL A 51 24.62 35.00 -2.43
N ASN A 52 23.39 34.49 -2.43
CA ASN A 52 23.10 33.12 -2.04
C ASN A 52 23.00 32.23 -3.28
N ARG A 53 23.80 31.18 -3.31
CA ARG A 53 23.77 30.13 -4.33
C ARG A 53 23.26 28.85 -3.72
N PHE A 54 22.48 28.11 -4.50
CA PHE A 54 21.99 26.79 -4.11
C PHE A 54 22.50 25.77 -5.10
N ILE A 55 23.17 24.78 -4.56
CA ILE A 55 23.91 23.79 -5.34
C ILE A 55 23.30 22.43 -5.05
N LYS A 56 22.72 21.81 -6.07
CA LYS A 56 22.21 20.45 -5.98
C LYS A 56 23.33 19.49 -6.36
N PHE A 57 23.66 18.58 -5.45
CA PHE A 57 24.56 17.47 -5.73
C PHE A 57 23.77 16.23 -6.14
N ASP A 58 24.39 15.37 -6.93
CA ASP A 58 23.82 14.05 -7.13
C ASP A 58 23.87 13.24 -5.82
N SER A 59 23.00 12.24 -5.72
CA SER A 59 22.86 11.36 -4.56
C SER A 59 24.17 10.71 -4.12
N ARG A 60 25.14 10.48 -5.02
CA ARG A 60 26.42 9.82 -4.71
C ARG A 60 27.41 10.77 -4.05
N SER A 61 27.36 12.05 -4.39
CA SER A 61 28.30 13.07 -3.96
C SER A 61 27.95 13.70 -2.60
N ALA A 62 26.74 13.47 -2.08
CA ALA A 62 26.23 14.07 -0.84
C ALA A 62 27.14 13.81 0.38
N LYS A 63 27.49 12.55 0.63
CA LYS A 63 28.32 12.15 1.77
C LYS A 63 29.74 12.72 1.70
N GLU A 64 30.35 12.72 0.53
CA GLU A 64 31.71 13.24 0.33
C GLU A 64 31.74 14.76 0.56
N VAL A 65 30.76 15.47 0.02
CA VAL A 65 30.63 16.92 0.22
C VAL A 65 30.41 17.26 1.69
N MET A 66 29.52 16.56 2.39
CA MET A 66 29.24 16.83 3.80
C MET A 66 30.41 16.47 4.73
N ALA A 67 31.18 15.44 4.40
CA ALA A 67 32.34 15.04 5.21
C ALA A 67 33.52 16.01 5.05
N ASN A 68 33.74 16.51 3.83
CA ASN A 68 34.91 17.33 3.51
C ASN A 68 34.65 18.84 3.69
N PHE A 69 33.39 19.28 3.70
CA PHE A 69 33.04 20.69 3.74
C PHE A 69 31.98 21.01 4.81
N PRO A 70 32.31 20.97 6.11
CA PRO A 70 31.35 21.28 7.17
C PRO A 70 30.77 22.70 7.02
N VAL A 71 29.57 22.94 7.58
CA VAL A 71 28.95 24.27 7.61
C VAL A 71 29.94 25.30 8.20
N GLY A 72 30.05 26.46 7.55
CA GLY A 72 31.04 27.49 7.86
C GLY A 72 32.35 27.36 7.07
N SER A 73 32.56 26.25 6.34
CA SER A 73 33.76 26.08 5.50
C SER A 73 33.73 27.01 4.29
N GLN A 74 34.91 27.54 3.97
CA GLN A 74 35.16 28.22 2.71
C GLN A 74 35.33 27.16 1.60
N VAL A 75 34.56 27.29 0.53
CA VAL A 75 34.69 26.47 -0.68
C VAL A 75 35.16 27.35 -1.84
N SER A 76 36.09 26.85 -2.64
CA SER A 76 36.60 27.52 -3.84
C SER A 76 36.89 26.50 -4.94
N GLY A 77 36.40 26.74 -6.15
CA GLY A 77 36.77 25.93 -7.33
C GLY A 77 36.17 24.53 -7.37
N VAL A 78 35.01 24.31 -6.75
CA VAL A 78 34.37 22.98 -6.72
C VAL A 78 33.57 22.78 -8.01
N SER A 79 34.09 21.99 -8.94
CA SER A 79 33.52 21.77 -10.29
C SER A 79 32.95 20.36 -10.54
N LYS A 80 33.29 19.35 -9.71
CA LYS A 80 32.93 17.95 -9.92
C LYS A 80 31.79 17.48 -9.00
N GLY A 81 30.77 16.83 -9.56
CA GLY A 81 29.70 16.13 -8.82
C GLY A 81 28.40 16.92 -8.59
N PHE A 82 28.30 18.14 -9.14
CA PHE A 82 27.09 18.93 -9.03
C PHE A 82 26.20 18.75 -10.23
N SER A 83 24.93 18.45 -9.96
CA SER A 83 23.96 18.27 -11.02
C SER A 83 23.58 19.64 -11.57
N HIS A 84 23.11 20.60 -10.75
CA HIS A 84 22.59 21.91 -11.19
C HIS A 84 22.89 23.04 -10.18
N GLU A 85 23.16 24.27 -10.67
CA GLU A 85 23.34 25.50 -9.87
C GLU A 85 22.13 26.45 -10.03
N PHE A 86 21.65 27.01 -8.91
CA PHE A 86 20.59 28.02 -8.90
C PHE A 86 21.08 29.34 -8.29
N LYS A 87 20.89 30.43 -9.04
CA LYS A 87 21.30 31.79 -8.65
C LYS A 87 20.33 32.48 -7.68
N SER A 88 19.19 31.88 -7.39
CA SER A 88 18.19 32.43 -6.46
C SER A 88 17.32 31.33 -5.88
N LEU A 89 16.74 31.60 -4.69
CA LEU A 89 15.68 30.77 -4.08
C LEU A 89 14.51 30.55 -5.03
N GLY A 90 14.18 31.53 -5.88
CA GLY A 90 13.12 31.41 -6.88
C GLY A 90 13.45 30.43 -8.00
N GLY A 91 14.69 30.38 -8.49
CA GLY A 91 15.14 29.43 -9.49
C GLY A 91 15.28 28.00 -8.97
N LEU A 92 15.76 27.84 -7.73
CA LEU A 92 15.77 26.57 -7.01
C LEU A 92 14.34 26.10 -6.76
N ALA A 93 13.45 26.99 -6.30
CA ALA A 93 12.04 26.69 -6.10
C ALA A 93 11.39 26.19 -7.39
N SER A 94 11.60 26.83 -8.55
CA SER A 94 11.02 26.35 -9.83
C SER A 94 11.52 24.96 -10.27
N PHE A 95 12.77 24.60 -9.98
CA PHE A 95 13.31 23.26 -10.30
C PHE A 95 12.94 22.20 -9.26
N LEU A 96 12.92 22.55 -7.98
CA LEU A 96 12.47 21.66 -6.91
C LEU A 96 10.94 21.51 -6.90
N ASN A 97 10.19 22.50 -7.41
CA ASN A 97 8.76 22.42 -7.72
C ASN A 97 8.47 21.36 -8.81
N TYR A 98 9.49 20.95 -9.57
CA TYR A 98 9.40 19.86 -10.54
C TYR A 98 9.71 18.48 -9.90
N MET A 99 10.17 18.40 -8.64
CA MET A 99 10.66 17.16 -8.02
C MET A 99 10.21 16.89 -6.55
N ALA A 100 9.78 17.87 -5.74
CA ALA A 100 9.24 17.64 -4.40
C ALA A 100 8.53 18.86 -3.77
N ASP A 101 7.32 18.62 -3.24
CA ASP A 101 6.58 19.52 -2.37
C ASP A 101 7.20 19.58 -0.95
N SER A 102 8.12 20.55 -0.70
CA SER A 102 8.61 21.11 0.60
C SER A 102 10.04 20.75 1.04
N LEU A 103 10.86 21.79 1.32
CA LEU A 103 12.24 21.74 1.83
C LEU A 103 12.32 21.88 3.37
N ILE A 104 13.29 21.22 4.01
CA ILE A 104 13.64 21.41 5.43
C ILE A 104 14.94 22.22 5.54
N TYR A 105 14.90 23.34 6.28
CA TYR A 105 16.08 24.13 6.60
C TYR A 105 16.56 23.84 8.02
N LEU A 106 17.83 23.47 8.15
CA LEU A 106 18.52 23.38 9.44
C LEU A 106 19.55 24.50 9.50
N ASN A 107 19.58 25.25 10.61
CA ASN A 107 20.67 26.20 10.86
C ASN A 107 21.88 25.45 11.45
N SER A 108 23.01 26.17 11.61
CA SER A 108 24.27 25.63 12.14
C SER A 108 24.17 24.97 13.52
N ASN A 109 23.06 25.18 14.24
CA ASN A 109 22.81 24.65 15.57
C ASN A 109 21.72 23.56 15.57
N GLY A 110 21.30 23.07 14.40
CA GLY A 110 20.28 22.03 14.26
C GLY A 110 18.84 22.48 14.51
N GLN A 111 18.56 23.79 14.61
CA GLN A 111 17.21 24.31 14.78
C GLN A 111 16.50 24.48 13.42
N LYS A 112 15.24 24.05 13.37
CA LYS A 112 14.42 23.90 12.16
C LYS A 112 13.62 25.16 11.83
N TYR A 113 13.58 25.51 10.54
CA TYR A 113 12.63 26.47 9.97
C TYR A 113 11.80 25.81 8.86
N VAL A 114 10.50 26.12 8.80
CA VAL A 114 9.54 25.64 7.77
C VAL A 114 8.85 26.84 7.14
N GLN A 115 8.74 26.86 5.81
CA GLN A 115 7.94 27.86 5.07
C GLN A 115 6.78 27.15 4.37
N GLU A 116 5.55 27.65 4.56
CA GLU A 116 4.31 27.09 3.99
C GLU A 116 4.04 27.57 2.56
N TRP A 117 3.65 26.64 1.66
CA TRP A 117 3.00 26.97 0.38
C TRP A 117 2.17 25.80 -0.19
N LYS A 118 1.23 26.11 -1.11
CA LYS A 118 0.14 25.22 -1.59
C LYS A 118 0.47 24.48 -2.91
N PRO A 119 0.07 23.20 -3.06
CA PRO A 119 0.46 22.36 -4.20
C PRO A 119 -0.42 22.54 -5.46
N ARG A 120 0.16 22.30 -6.65
CA ARG A 120 -0.56 21.98 -7.89
C ARG A 120 -0.46 20.48 -8.19
N LYS A 121 -1.55 19.95 -8.75
CA LYS A 121 -1.72 18.56 -9.18
C LYS A 121 -0.61 18.19 -10.16
N ASP A 122 -0.07 16.98 -10.01
CA ASP A 122 0.60 16.14 -11.02
C ASP A 122 1.93 15.54 -10.48
N PHE A 123 1.85 14.60 -9.53
CA PHE A 123 3.02 13.81 -9.11
C PHE A 123 2.63 12.37 -8.72
N VAL A 124 2.87 11.43 -9.63
CA VAL A 124 2.85 9.98 -9.39
C VAL A 124 3.99 9.44 -10.23
N HIS A 125 5.11 9.00 -9.64
CA HIS A 125 6.04 8.00 -10.21
C HIS A 125 7.31 7.86 -9.35
N PHE A 126 7.21 7.31 -8.14
CA PHE A 126 8.37 6.74 -7.44
C PHE A 126 7.90 5.64 -6.48
N LEU A 127 7.65 4.43 -6.99
CA LEU A 127 7.61 3.23 -6.16
C LEU A 127 8.16 2.07 -6.99
N ASP A 128 9.33 1.55 -6.57
CA ASP A 128 9.81 0.24 -6.97
C ASP A 128 8.71 -0.81 -6.67
N PRO A 129 8.26 -1.61 -7.65
CA PRO A 129 7.29 -2.68 -7.43
C PRO A 129 7.73 -3.67 -6.35
N ASN A 130 9.04 -3.90 -6.19
CA ASN A 130 9.60 -4.83 -5.21
C ASN A 130 9.65 -4.26 -3.79
N ALA A 131 9.57 -2.94 -3.60
CA ALA A 131 9.46 -2.35 -2.26
C ALA A 131 8.13 -2.72 -1.57
N ARG A 132 7.14 -3.21 -2.33
CA ARG A 132 5.86 -3.68 -1.78
C ARG A 132 5.99 -4.96 -0.95
N SER A 133 7.00 -5.79 -1.17
CA SER A 133 7.18 -7.09 -0.48
C SER A 133 7.99 -7.01 0.82
N ARG A 134 8.64 -5.88 1.14
CA ARG A 134 9.42 -5.68 2.38
C ARG A 134 8.65 -4.85 3.39
N ARG A 135 7.43 -5.26 3.73
CA ARG A 135 6.62 -4.55 4.72
C ARG A 135 6.78 -5.14 6.10
N SER A 136 6.74 -4.28 7.11
CA SER A 136 6.80 -4.67 8.52
C SER A 136 5.75 -3.90 9.31
N LEU A 137 5.48 -4.36 10.52
CA LEU A 137 4.52 -3.72 11.42
C LEU A 137 5.26 -3.16 12.63
N LEU A 138 5.01 -1.88 12.90
CA LEU A 138 5.34 -1.24 14.15
C LEU A 138 4.06 -1.02 14.93
N LEU A 139 4.00 -1.55 16.15
CA LEU A 139 2.83 -1.42 17.03
C LEU A 139 3.22 -0.56 18.22
N ASP A 140 2.31 0.33 18.60
CA ASP A 140 2.34 1.15 19.81
C ASP A 140 3.70 1.85 20.08
N GLN A 141 4.25 2.50 19.05
CA GLN A 141 5.49 3.27 19.15
C GLN A 141 5.22 4.69 19.64
N LYS A 142 6.02 5.17 20.60
CA LYS A 142 5.85 6.51 21.16
C LYS A 142 6.54 7.54 20.29
N VAL A 143 5.81 8.58 19.91
CA VAL A 143 6.32 9.71 19.15
C VAL A 143 7.16 10.61 20.06
N THR A 144 8.45 10.73 19.78
CA THR A 144 9.42 11.53 20.54
C THR A 144 9.58 12.94 19.99
N ALA A 145 9.31 13.13 18.70
CA ALA A 145 9.25 14.41 18.03
C ALA A 145 8.39 14.32 16.77
N THR A 146 7.94 15.46 16.26
CA THR A 146 7.26 15.54 14.97
C THR A 146 7.83 16.66 14.13
N VAL A 147 7.87 16.44 12.83
CA VAL A 147 8.16 17.46 11.83
C VAL A 147 6.96 17.47 10.89
N ALA A 148 6.09 18.45 11.10
CA ALA A 148 5.06 18.77 10.13
C ALA A 148 5.73 19.42 8.90
N GLN A 149 5.39 18.92 7.71
CA GLN A 149 5.54 19.66 6.47
C GLN A 149 4.17 20.23 6.08
N PRO A 150 4.12 21.41 5.46
CA PRO A 150 2.91 21.93 4.87
C PRO A 150 2.33 20.93 3.85
N ASP A 151 1.06 20.60 4.02
CA ASP A 151 0.17 19.91 3.09
C ASP A 151 0.43 18.45 2.66
N ILE A 152 1.62 17.84 2.70
CA ILE A 152 1.78 16.47 2.09
C ILE A 152 2.53 15.43 2.95
N ASN A 153 3.38 15.76 3.92
CA ASN A 153 4.00 14.73 4.77
C ASN A 153 4.17 15.12 6.23
N LYS A 154 3.93 14.16 7.14
CA LYS A 154 4.33 14.30 8.53
C LYS A 154 5.42 13.28 8.84
N ILE A 155 6.54 13.78 9.32
CA ILE A 155 7.65 12.96 9.78
C ILE A 155 7.46 12.77 11.28
N LEU A 156 7.36 11.51 11.72
CA LEU A 156 7.26 11.13 13.12
C LEU A 156 8.57 10.49 13.55
N TYR A 157 9.12 10.96 14.66
CA TYR A 157 10.28 10.36 15.30
C TYR A 157 9.78 9.46 16.41
N LEU A 158 10.28 8.23 16.46
CA LEU A 158 9.84 7.23 17.43
C LEU A 158 10.88 7.03 18.54
N ASN A 159 10.47 6.37 19.62
CA ASN A 159 11.31 6.08 20.78
C ASN A 159 12.34 4.96 20.53
N ASP A 160 12.12 4.11 19.53
CA ASP A 160 13.05 3.08 19.09
C ASP A 160 14.13 3.63 18.12
N GLY A 161 14.10 4.93 17.82
CA GLY A 161 14.98 5.59 16.86
C GLY A 161 14.53 5.50 15.39
N SER A 162 13.39 4.87 15.11
CA SER A 162 12.80 4.82 13.77
C SER A 162 12.16 6.14 13.37
N ILE A 163 12.15 6.41 12.06
CA ILE A 163 11.50 7.58 11.45
C ILE A 163 10.38 7.11 10.53
N LEU A 164 9.18 7.64 10.74
CA LEU A 164 8.03 7.41 9.88
C LEU A 164 7.77 8.61 8.99
N VAL A 165 7.85 8.39 7.69
CA VAL A 165 7.44 9.35 6.66
C VAL A 165 6.02 8.97 6.24
N THR A 166 5.06 9.79 6.64
CA THR A 166 3.63 9.56 6.36
C THR A 166 3.17 10.49 5.25
N ASN A 167 2.39 9.98 4.30
CA ASN A 167 1.79 10.79 3.23
C ASN A 167 0.41 11.34 3.67
N THR A 168 0.23 12.66 3.61
CA THR A 168 -0.97 13.41 3.99
C THR A 168 -1.85 13.81 2.78
N GLY A 169 -1.59 13.29 1.59
CA GLY A 169 -2.35 13.59 0.36
C GLY A 169 -3.74 12.94 0.27
N PHE A 170 -4.13 12.06 1.20
CA PHE A 170 -5.44 11.39 1.22
C PHE A 170 -6.32 11.87 2.37
N PRO A 171 -7.67 11.77 2.32
CA PRO A 171 -8.59 12.29 3.36
C PRO A 171 -8.32 11.78 4.79
N VAL A 172 -7.67 10.62 4.95
CA VAL A 172 -7.15 10.08 6.23
C VAL A 172 -6.14 11.03 6.89
N SER A 173 -5.56 11.95 6.12
CA SER A 173 -4.54 12.90 6.55
C SER A 173 -4.95 13.85 7.66
N ARG A 174 -6.25 14.06 7.91
CA ARG A 174 -6.67 14.85 9.07
C ARG A 174 -6.22 14.20 10.38
N GLN A 175 -6.33 12.88 10.50
CA GLN A 175 -5.87 12.16 11.70
C GLN A 175 -4.34 12.21 11.83
N LEU A 176 -3.61 12.26 10.71
CA LEU A 176 -2.16 12.45 10.72
C LEU A 176 -1.75 13.85 11.18
N ARG A 177 -2.53 14.89 10.84
CA ARG A 177 -2.25 16.28 11.23
C ARG A 177 -2.20 16.47 12.74
N ASP A 178 -3.00 15.71 13.49
CA ASP A 178 -3.13 15.87 14.94
C ASP A 178 -2.08 15.10 15.77
N ILE A 179 -1.32 14.18 15.18
CA ILE A 179 -0.30 13.39 15.91
C ILE A 179 0.80 14.29 16.50
N THR A 180 1.00 14.36 17.81
CA THR A 180 2.03 15.19 18.44
C THR A 180 3.05 14.38 19.22
N LYS A 181 4.07 15.06 19.73
CA LYS A 181 5.05 14.45 20.65
C LYS A 181 4.31 13.92 21.88
N GLY A 182 4.58 12.67 22.23
CA GLY A 182 3.94 11.97 23.34
C GLY A 182 2.91 10.94 22.91
N ASP A 183 2.33 11.10 21.72
CA ASP A 183 1.34 10.17 21.18
C ASP A 183 1.93 8.79 20.90
N VAL A 184 1.05 7.79 20.89
CA VAL A 184 1.39 6.40 20.56
C VAL A 184 0.79 6.08 19.20
N VAL A 185 1.63 5.61 18.27
CA VAL A 185 1.26 5.32 16.89
C VAL A 185 1.62 3.89 16.50
N SER A 186 0.76 3.30 15.66
CA SER A 186 1.04 2.02 15.00
C SER A 186 1.06 2.24 13.49
N ALA A 187 1.89 1.50 12.76
CA ALA A 187 2.06 1.68 11.33
C ALA A 187 2.42 0.37 10.61
N ILE A 188 1.93 0.24 9.38
CA ILE A 188 2.61 -0.60 8.38
C ILE A 188 3.73 0.25 7.80
N ILE A 189 4.92 -0.32 7.77
CA ILE A 189 6.13 0.35 7.30
C ILE A 189 6.75 -0.37 6.11
N GLY A 190 7.30 0.40 5.17
CA GLY A 190 8.21 -0.08 4.13
C GLY A 190 9.52 0.70 4.22
N PRO A 191 10.69 0.04 4.14
CA PRO A 191 11.98 0.71 4.28
C PRO A 191 12.18 1.74 3.17
N ILE A 192 12.72 2.89 3.56
CA ILE A 192 13.28 3.88 2.64
C ILE A 192 14.76 3.55 2.54
N GLU A 193 15.13 2.84 1.49
CA GLU A 193 16.52 2.59 1.16
C GLU A 193 17.09 3.87 0.55
N LEU A 194 18.08 4.44 1.24
CA LEU A 194 18.92 5.48 0.67
C LEU A 194 19.83 4.86 -0.39
N LEU A 195 19.99 5.54 -1.51
CA LEU A 195 20.98 5.17 -2.50
C LEU A 195 22.40 5.37 -1.92
N GLU A 196 23.36 4.63 -2.46
CA GLU A 196 24.76 4.77 -2.08
C GLU A 196 25.22 6.23 -2.22
N GLY A 197 25.66 6.82 -1.12
CA GLY A 197 26.12 8.20 -1.02
C GLY A 197 25.12 9.19 -0.42
N GLU A 198 23.84 8.83 -0.32
CA GLU A 198 22.83 9.68 0.32
C GLU A 198 22.97 9.66 1.85
N VAL A 199 22.65 10.80 2.48
CA VAL A 199 22.75 10.96 3.94
C VAL A 199 21.42 11.47 4.48
N TYR A 200 20.97 10.85 5.58
CA TYR A 200 19.78 11.31 6.29
C TYR A 200 19.99 12.74 6.82
N PRO A 201 18.93 13.56 6.86
CA PRO A 201 19.00 14.97 7.26
C PRO A 201 19.48 15.22 8.70
N ILE A 202 19.68 14.19 9.52
CA ILE A 202 20.11 14.35 10.91
C ILE A 202 21.16 13.26 11.22
N ALA A 203 22.17 13.62 12.00
CA ALA A 203 23.26 12.71 12.38
C ALA A 203 22.73 11.52 13.21
N ASP A 204 23.45 10.39 13.16
CA ASP A 204 23.20 9.12 13.88
C ASP A 204 22.03 8.22 13.41
N PHE A 205 21.28 8.61 12.37
CA PHE A 205 20.17 7.80 11.87
C PHE A 205 20.60 6.77 10.82
N LYS A 206 20.00 5.57 10.91
CA LYS A 206 20.30 4.44 10.03
C LYS A 206 19.07 3.87 9.30
N LYS A 207 17.84 4.24 9.68
CA LYS A 207 16.60 3.64 9.15
C LYS A 207 15.45 4.65 9.08
N ALA A 208 14.86 4.80 7.90
CA ALA A 208 13.63 5.54 7.69
C ALA A 208 12.61 4.66 6.96
N TYR A 209 11.32 4.93 7.17
CA TYR A 209 10.25 4.13 6.60
C TYR A 209 9.15 4.99 6.00
N PHE A 210 8.61 4.58 4.85
CA PHE A 210 7.28 5.00 4.44
C PHE A 210 6.28 4.32 5.36
N ALA A 211 5.34 5.09 5.90
CA ALA A 211 4.43 4.61 6.91
C ALA A 211 2.97 4.92 6.58
N ASN A 212 2.13 3.89 6.67
CA ASN A 212 0.69 4.02 6.72
C ASN A 212 0.24 3.82 8.16
N ILE A 213 -0.22 4.90 8.81
CA ILE A 213 -0.66 4.85 10.20
C ILE A 213 -1.93 4.01 10.32
N LEU A 214 -1.94 3.16 11.34
CA LEU A 214 -3.03 2.25 11.67
C LEU A 214 -3.89 2.84 12.76
N MET A 215 -5.19 2.57 12.67
CA MET A 215 -6.12 2.78 13.77
C MET A 215 -6.19 1.54 14.65
N LYS A 216 -6.42 1.75 15.93
CA LYS A 216 -6.59 0.71 16.95
C LYS A 216 -8.00 0.76 17.51
N ILE A 217 -8.61 -0.40 17.70
CA ILE A 217 -9.90 -0.52 18.38
C ILE A 217 -9.92 -1.77 19.25
N GLU A 218 -10.63 -1.69 20.37
CA GLU A 218 -10.84 -2.81 21.28
C GLU A 218 -12.31 -3.25 21.23
N GLY A 219 -12.54 -4.56 21.28
CA GLY A 219 -13.89 -5.11 21.37
C GLY A 219 -13.89 -6.64 21.41
N THR A 220 -15.09 -7.21 21.49
CA THR A 220 -15.30 -8.67 21.46
C THR A 220 -15.80 -9.11 20.10
N ILE A 221 -15.38 -10.29 19.64
CA ILE A 221 -15.86 -10.86 18.37
C ILE A 221 -17.32 -11.28 18.55
N GLU A 222 -18.19 -10.77 17.69
CA GLU A 222 -19.64 -11.01 17.72
C GLU A 222 -20.06 -12.06 16.70
N SER A 223 -19.52 -12.00 15.49
CA SER A 223 -19.84 -12.94 14.40
C SER A 223 -18.74 -12.94 13.32
N PHE A 224 -18.82 -13.90 12.40
CA PHE A 224 -17.89 -14.03 11.27
C PHE A 224 -18.57 -13.70 9.94
N TYR A 225 -17.76 -13.28 8.97
CA TYR A 225 -18.19 -13.06 7.59
C TYR A 225 -17.62 -14.16 6.70
N PHE A 226 -18.51 -14.77 5.92
CA PHE A 226 -18.16 -15.79 4.94
C PHE A 226 -18.46 -15.25 3.54
N ASP A 227 -17.55 -15.51 2.59
CA ASP A 227 -17.74 -15.13 1.19
C ASP A 227 -18.65 -16.13 0.45
N GLN A 228 -18.93 -15.87 -0.84
CA GLN A 228 -19.79 -16.69 -1.68
C GLN A 228 -19.32 -18.14 -1.80
N ASN A 229 -18.01 -18.36 -1.76
CA ASN A 229 -17.40 -19.69 -1.76
C ASN A 229 -17.37 -20.35 -0.37
N THR A 230 -18.07 -19.75 0.60
CA THR A 230 -18.23 -20.19 1.99
C THR A 230 -16.98 -20.06 2.86
N VAL A 231 -15.88 -19.47 2.39
CA VAL A 231 -14.67 -19.25 3.20
C VAL A 231 -14.84 -18.05 4.14
N CYS A 232 -14.31 -18.15 5.36
CA CYS A 232 -14.31 -17.06 6.33
C CYS A 232 -13.27 -16.02 5.95
N ILE A 233 -13.71 -14.78 5.76
CA ILE A 233 -12.86 -13.68 5.27
C ILE A 233 -12.90 -12.44 6.19
N GLY A 234 -13.58 -12.53 7.32
CA GLY A 234 -13.73 -11.39 8.20
C GLY A 234 -14.51 -11.66 9.47
N MET A 235 -14.60 -10.61 10.28
CA MET A 235 -15.31 -10.62 11.55
C MET A 235 -16.07 -9.33 11.81
N ARG A 236 -17.08 -9.45 12.66
CA ARG A 236 -17.82 -8.37 13.29
C ARG A 236 -17.33 -8.22 14.72
N LEU A 237 -16.90 -7.02 15.07
CA LEU A 237 -16.40 -6.68 16.41
C LEU A 237 -17.39 -5.74 17.10
N ARG A 238 -17.77 -6.05 18.34
CA ARG A 238 -18.56 -5.18 19.20
C ARG A 238 -17.64 -4.47 20.19
N THR A 239 -17.62 -3.14 20.16
CA THR A 239 -16.80 -2.32 21.06
C THR A 239 -17.44 -2.22 22.45
N GLY A 240 -16.65 -1.80 23.46
CA GLY A 240 -17.17 -1.49 24.80
C GLY A 240 -18.24 -0.40 24.83
N THR A 241 -18.29 0.46 23.80
CA THR A 241 -19.35 1.48 23.62
C THR A 241 -20.63 0.93 22.97
N GLY A 242 -20.72 -0.38 22.73
CA GLY A 242 -21.85 -1.03 22.05
C GLY A 242 -21.90 -0.79 20.54
N THR A 243 -20.87 -0.17 19.95
CA THR A 243 -20.80 0.05 18.50
C THR A 243 -20.23 -1.18 17.81
N THR A 244 -20.80 -1.54 16.66
CA THR A 244 -20.30 -2.66 15.85
C THR A 244 -19.43 -2.16 14.70
N ARG A 245 -18.28 -2.82 14.49
CA ARG A 245 -17.37 -2.59 13.36
C ARG A 245 -17.12 -3.89 12.60
N GLN A 246 -16.84 -3.77 11.31
CA GLN A 246 -16.68 -4.90 10.41
C GLN A 246 -15.28 -4.86 9.80
N PHE A 247 -14.60 -5.99 9.85
CA PHE A 247 -13.21 -6.13 9.49
C PHE A 247 -13.04 -7.35 8.59
N GLN A 248 -12.10 -7.26 7.66
CA GLN A 248 -11.66 -8.38 6.84
C GLN A 248 -10.24 -8.79 7.23
N PHE A 249 -9.89 -10.05 6.97
CA PHE A 249 -8.58 -10.65 7.17
C PHE A 249 -8.36 -11.76 6.14
N PRO A 250 -7.10 -12.12 5.81
CA PRO A 250 -6.80 -13.27 4.95
C PRO A 250 -7.44 -14.55 5.50
N SER A 251 -8.08 -15.32 4.63
CA SER A 251 -8.85 -16.51 5.00
C SER A 251 -8.04 -17.53 5.82
N GLU A 252 -6.74 -17.66 5.53
CA GLU A 252 -5.80 -18.55 6.23
C GLU A 252 -5.63 -18.25 7.73
N HIS A 253 -6.02 -17.07 8.20
CA HIS A 253 -5.99 -16.72 9.62
C HIS A 253 -7.30 -17.01 10.36
N ALA A 254 -8.35 -17.45 9.65
CA ALA A 254 -9.68 -17.63 10.23
C ALA A 254 -9.69 -18.59 11.42
N ALA A 255 -8.99 -19.73 11.33
CA ALA A 255 -8.98 -20.75 12.38
C ALA A 255 -8.46 -20.19 13.72
N GLN A 256 -7.35 -19.44 13.68
CA GLN A 256 -6.77 -18.82 14.86
C GLN A 256 -7.71 -17.77 15.47
N ILE A 257 -8.31 -16.93 14.64
CA ILE A 257 -9.23 -15.88 15.10
C ILE A 257 -10.51 -16.49 15.69
N MET A 258 -11.02 -17.58 15.11
CA MET A 258 -12.15 -18.32 15.66
C MET A 258 -11.80 -19.02 16.98
N GLU A 259 -10.56 -19.47 17.16
CA GLU A 259 -10.11 -19.99 18.46
C GLU A 259 -10.13 -18.90 19.53
N TRP A 260 -9.71 -17.68 19.20
CA TRP A 260 -9.78 -16.53 20.10
C TRP A 260 -11.22 -16.14 20.42
N GLU A 261 -12.15 -16.24 19.47
CA GLU A 261 -13.58 -15.97 19.71
C GLU A 261 -14.18 -16.91 20.76
N LYS A 262 -13.76 -18.18 20.81
CA LYS A 262 -14.22 -19.14 21.83
C LYS A 262 -13.87 -18.71 23.25
N ARG A 263 -12.82 -17.89 23.42
CA ARG A 263 -12.40 -17.34 24.72
C ARG A 263 -13.35 -16.24 25.20
N LYS A 264 -14.18 -15.66 24.31
CA LYS A 264 -15.14 -14.57 24.58
C LYS A 264 -14.52 -13.32 25.21
N GLU A 265 -13.27 -13.04 24.86
CA GLU A 265 -12.48 -11.96 25.44
C GLU A 265 -12.32 -10.77 24.49
N PRO A 266 -12.03 -9.57 25.03
CA PRO A 266 -11.64 -8.44 24.23
C PRO A 266 -10.37 -8.73 23.42
N ILE A 267 -10.37 -8.28 22.17
CA ILE A 267 -9.21 -8.25 21.29
C ILE A 267 -8.92 -6.81 20.87
N LEU A 268 -7.65 -6.52 20.63
CA LEU A 268 -7.21 -5.27 20.01
C LEU A 268 -6.99 -5.51 18.52
N VAL A 269 -7.66 -4.72 17.69
CA VAL A 269 -7.57 -4.80 16.23
C VAL A 269 -6.88 -3.54 15.71
N TYR A 270 -5.78 -3.75 14.99
CA TYR A 270 -5.08 -2.71 14.24
C TYR A 270 -5.45 -2.83 12.77
N PHE A 271 -5.93 -1.75 12.18
CA PHE A 271 -6.45 -1.77 10.82
C PHE A 271 -6.12 -0.49 10.07
N ASN A 272 -6.11 -0.60 8.74
CA ASN A 272 -5.86 0.53 7.89
C ASN A 272 -7.17 1.34 7.69
N PRO A 273 -7.22 2.63 8.05
CA PRO A 273 -8.43 3.44 7.95
C PRO A 273 -8.79 3.88 6.52
N TYR A 274 -7.96 3.62 5.49
CA TYR A 274 -8.20 4.10 4.12
C TYR A 274 -9.62 3.78 3.63
N VAL A 275 -10.09 2.54 3.81
CA VAL A 275 -11.42 2.11 3.33
C VAL A 275 -12.56 2.88 4.01
N LEU A 276 -12.40 3.28 5.28
CA LEU A 276 -13.44 4.00 6.02
C LEU A 276 -13.64 5.43 5.49
N SER A 277 -12.58 6.03 4.95
CA SER A 277 -12.55 7.42 4.47
C SER A 277 -12.97 7.64 3.02
N LEU A 278 -13.15 6.56 2.25
CA LEU A 278 -13.52 6.66 0.84
C LEU A 278 -15.01 7.04 0.68
N PRO A 279 -15.36 7.87 -0.32
CA PRO A 279 -16.74 8.07 -0.75
C PRO A 279 -17.43 6.74 -1.03
N SER A 280 -18.73 6.63 -0.72
CA SER A 280 -19.50 5.39 -0.89
C SER A 280 -19.47 4.84 -2.32
N SER A 281 -19.31 5.70 -3.33
CA SER A 281 -19.15 5.32 -4.74
C SER A 281 -17.83 4.59 -5.03
N ILE A 282 -16.77 4.86 -4.28
CA ILE A 282 -15.45 4.21 -4.41
C ILE A 282 -15.35 2.98 -3.48
N LYS A 283 -16.04 3.00 -2.32
CA LYS A 283 -16.16 1.84 -1.42
C LYS A 283 -16.71 0.59 -2.12
N PHE A 284 -17.54 0.77 -3.15
CA PHE A 284 -18.03 -0.34 -3.96
C PHE A 284 -16.89 -1.13 -4.66
N PHE A 285 -15.79 -0.46 -5.02
CA PHE A 285 -14.67 -1.05 -5.77
C PHE A 285 -13.50 -1.54 -4.90
N LEU A 286 -13.34 -1.05 -3.66
CA LEU A 286 -12.12 -1.26 -2.86
C LEU A 286 -12.33 -2.04 -1.55
N SER A 287 -13.30 -2.97 -1.54
CA SER A 287 -13.77 -3.77 -0.40
C SER A 287 -14.70 -3.02 0.57
N LYS A 288 -15.69 -3.74 1.10
CA LYS A 288 -16.71 -3.19 2.02
C LYS A 288 -16.21 -3.03 3.46
N PHE A 289 -15.07 -3.62 3.81
CA PHE A 289 -14.59 -3.76 5.18
C PHE A 289 -13.18 -3.19 5.35
N ALA A 290 -12.82 -2.76 6.56
CA ALA A 290 -11.46 -2.30 6.83
C ALA A 290 -10.51 -3.50 6.93
N SER A 291 -9.38 -3.45 6.20
CA SER A 291 -8.37 -4.52 6.24
C SER A 291 -7.58 -4.50 7.55
N VAL A 292 -7.63 -5.63 8.26
CA VAL A 292 -6.84 -5.86 9.48
C VAL A 292 -5.37 -6.01 9.13
N GLN A 293 -4.51 -5.54 10.03
CA GLN A 293 -3.05 -5.55 9.92
C GLN A 293 -2.41 -6.20 11.15
N ALA A 294 -3.05 -6.12 12.31
CA ALA A 294 -2.73 -6.96 13.45
C ALA A 294 -3.94 -7.18 14.34
N ILE A 295 -3.95 -8.30 15.05
CA ILE A 295 -4.89 -8.58 16.13
C ILE A 295 -4.08 -9.05 17.33
N ILE A 296 -4.37 -8.48 18.51
CA ILE A 296 -3.79 -8.93 19.78
C ILE A 296 -4.92 -9.50 20.64
N SER A 297 -4.70 -10.72 21.14
CA SER A 297 -5.54 -11.38 22.14
C SER A 297 -4.65 -11.84 23.29
N ARG A 298 -4.77 -11.21 24.46
CA ARG A 298 -3.85 -11.41 25.59
C ARG A 298 -2.38 -11.23 25.17
N SER A 299 -1.55 -12.27 25.29
CA SER A 299 -0.16 -12.32 24.85
C SER A 299 0.01 -12.72 23.38
N ASP A 300 -1.02 -13.26 22.75
CA ASP A 300 -0.95 -13.73 21.37
C ASP A 300 -1.10 -12.54 20.42
N THR A 301 -0.21 -12.46 19.43
CA THR A 301 -0.26 -11.42 18.39
C THR A 301 -0.28 -12.07 17.02
N LEU A 302 -1.33 -11.84 16.26
CA LEU A 302 -1.41 -12.16 14.84
C LEU A 302 -1.03 -10.90 14.05
N LYS A 303 0.01 -10.99 13.24
CA LYS A 303 0.47 -9.95 12.33
C LYS A 303 0.09 -10.34 10.91
N ILE A 304 -0.56 -9.41 10.20
CA ILE A 304 -1.01 -9.60 8.82
C ILE A 304 -0.24 -8.60 7.97
N THR A 305 0.92 -9.01 7.47
CA THR A 305 1.84 -8.13 6.73
C THR A 305 1.56 -8.09 5.23
N ASP A 306 0.84 -9.09 4.72
CA ASP A 306 0.53 -9.18 3.30
C ASP A 306 -0.66 -8.28 2.94
N HIS A 307 -0.51 -7.56 1.84
CA HIS A 307 -1.57 -6.71 1.31
C HIS A 307 -2.54 -7.53 0.49
N TYR A 308 -3.77 -7.61 0.97
CA TYR A 308 -4.93 -7.99 0.16
C TYR A 308 -5.83 -6.76 0.05
N PHE A 309 -5.90 -6.22 -1.17
CA PHE A 309 -6.87 -5.18 -1.52
C PHE A 309 -7.98 -5.85 -2.32
N GLY A 310 -9.19 -5.88 -1.78
CA GLY A 310 -10.37 -6.36 -2.50
C GLY A 310 -10.71 -7.82 -2.25
N ASP A 311 -9.72 -8.72 -2.20
CA ASP A 311 -9.96 -10.17 -2.06
C ASP A 311 -9.20 -10.80 -0.87
N PRO A 312 -9.81 -10.87 0.32
CA PRO A 312 -9.25 -11.57 1.50
C PRO A 312 -9.09 -13.07 1.33
N ASP A 313 -9.65 -13.67 0.28
CA ASP A 313 -9.49 -15.09 0.02
C ASP A 313 -8.11 -15.41 -0.60
N GLY A 314 -7.60 -14.48 -1.40
CA GLY A 314 -6.33 -14.60 -2.10
C GLY A 314 -6.33 -15.71 -3.16
N GLU A 315 -5.16 -16.03 -3.70
CA GLU A 315 -5.03 -17.07 -4.72
C GLU A 315 -5.10 -18.49 -4.12
N HIS A 316 -5.61 -19.44 -4.91
CA HIS A 316 -5.70 -20.86 -4.55
C HIS A 316 -5.15 -21.75 -5.65
N GLU A 317 -4.68 -22.92 -5.22
CA GLU A 317 -4.43 -24.04 -6.12
C GLU A 317 -5.74 -24.79 -6.40
N TYR A 318 -5.79 -25.43 -7.57
CA TYR A 318 -6.98 -26.14 -8.04
C TYR A 318 -6.61 -27.51 -8.60
N ALA A 319 -7.45 -28.50 -8.33
CA ALA A 319 -7.38 -29.84 -8.90
C ALA A 319 -8.58 -30.07 -9.84
N ASP A 320 -8.38 -30.83 -10.92
CA ASP A 320 -9.49 -31.25 -11.77
C ASP A 320 -10.40 -32.24 -11.04
N VAL A 321 -11.71 -32.05 -11.18
CA VAL A 321 -12.72 -32.92 -10.57
C VAL A 321 -13.83 -33.26 -11.56
N LYS A 322 -14.29 -34.50 -11.51
CA LYS A 322 -15.48 -34.99 -12.21
C LYS A 322 -16.25 -35.90 -11.27
N ASN A 323 -17.49 -35.54 -10.97
CA ASN A 323 -18.34 -36.28 -10.03
C ASN A 323 -19.81 -36.19 -10.42
N SER A 324 -20.63 -37.00 -9.76
CA SER A 324 -22.08 -36.97 -9.87
C SER A 324 -22.73 -37.10 -8.49
N GLY A 325 -23.99 -36.69 -8.40
CA GLY A 325 -24.74 -36.71 -7.16
C GLY A 325 -26.13 -36.14 -7.31
N LYS A 326 -26.75 -35.79 -6.18
CA LYS A 326 -28.04 -35.09 -6.13
C LYS A 326 -27.90 -33.74 -5.45
N ILE A 327 -28.55 -32.74 -6.03
CA ILE A 327 -28.64 -31.42 -5.40
C ILE A 327 -29.40 -31.58 -4.07
N THR A 328 -28.78 -31.25 -2.94
CA THR A 328 -29.44 -31.30 -1.62
C THR A 328 -30.09 -29.96 -1.29
N ARG A 329 -29.44 -28.85 -1.63
CA ARG A 329 -29.99 -27.49 -1.46
C ARG A 329 -29.29 -26.46 -2.34
N SER A 330 -29.93 -25.31 -2.48
CA SER A 330 -29.35 -24.11 -3.10
C SER A 330 -29.04 -23.07 -2.03
N LYS A 331 -27.91 -22.38 -2.17
CA LYS A 331 -27.48 -21.30 -1.28
C LYS A 331 -27.75 -19.95 -1.94
N THR A 332 -28.47 -19.08 -1.24
CA THR A 332 -28.94 -17.79 -1.74
C THR A 332 -28.40 -16.62 -0.94
N SER A 333 -28.07 -15.52 -1.62
CA SER A 333 -27.71 -14.26 -0.98
C SER A 333 -28.92 -13.63 -0.28
N THR A 334 -28.69 -12.56 0.47
CA THR A 334 -29.77 -11.74 1.05
C THR A 334 -30.70 -11.12 0.01
N SER A 335 -30.25 -10.95 -1.24
CA SER A 335 -31.09 -10.49 -2.36
C SER A 335 -31.84 -11.62 -3.07
N GLY A 336 -31.73 -12.87 -2.60
CA GLY A 336 -32.37 -14.04 -3.21
C GLY A 336 -31.66 -14.59 -4.46
N THR A 337 -30.44 -14.13 -4.73
CA THR A 337 -29.58 -14.60 -5.84
C THR A 337 -28.92 -15.91 -5.42
N ILE A 338 -29.08 -16.99 -6.20
CA ILE A 338 -28.35 -18.25 -5.95
C ILE A 338 -26.89 -18.03 -6.30
N TYR A 339 -26.01 -18.21 -5.31
CA TYR A 339 -24.56 -18.11 -5.50
C TYR A 339 -23.86 -19.48 -5.47
N GLY A 340 -24.59 -20.54 -5.11
CA GLY A 340 -24.08 -21.90 -5.19
C GLY A 340 -25.12 -22.96 -4.92
N ILE A 341 -24.78 -24.21 -5.21
CA ILE A 341 -25.61 -25.39 -4.92
C ILE A 341 -24.78 -26.42 -4.17
N VAL A 342 -25.43 -27.15 -3.25
CA VAL A 342 -24.82 -28.24 -2.51
C VAL A 342 -25.24 -29.56 -3.14
N VAL A 343 -24.28 -30.45 -3.38
CA VAL A 343 -24.49 -31.78 -3.96
C VAL A 343 -24.03 -32.84 -2.97
N ASP A 344 -24.93 -33.79 -2.65
CA ASP A 344 -24.75 -34.88 -1.68
C ASP A 344 -24.21 -34.45 -0.31
N ASP A 345 -24.47 -33.21 0.09
CA ASP A 345 -23.90 -32.57 1.30
C ASP A 345 -22.36 -32.60 1.39
N LYS A 346 -21.70 -32.91 0.27
CA LYS A 346 -20.26 -33.06 0.15
C LYS A 346 -19.63 -31.97 -0.72
N TYR A 347 -20.28 -31.60 -1.81
CA TYR A 347 -19.76 -30.62 -2.75
C TYR A 347 -20.53 -29.32 -2.68
N PHE A 348 -19.83 -28.20 -2.77
CA PHE A 348 -20.41 -26.89 -3.01
C PHE A 348 -19.97 -26.42 -4.40
N LEU A 349 -20.92 -26.32 -5.32
CA LEU A 349 -20.66 -25.85 -6.68
C LEU A 349 -20.97 -24.36 -6.75
N GLU A 350 -19.97 -23.57 -7.11
CA GLU A 350 -20.10 -22.12 -7.29
C GLU A 350 -20.98 -21.79 -8.50
N VAL A 351 -21.85 -20.79 -8.33
CA VAL A 351 -22.78 -20.35 -9.36
C VAL A 351 -22.66 -18.84 -9.53
N ASN A 352 -22.11 -18.40 -10.65
CA ASN A 352 -22.10 -16.98 -11.00
C ASN A 352 -23.50 -16.52 -11.48
N LYS A 353 -23.70 -15.21 -11.57
CA LYS A 353 -24.99 -14.60 -11.94
C LYS A 353 -25.53 -15.05 -13.31
N LYS A 354 -24.65 -15.31 -14.28
CA LYS A 354 -25.06 -15.78 -15.62
C LYS A 354 -25.56 -17.22 -15.53
N THR A 355 -24.81 -18.09 -14.84
CA THR A 355 -25.18 -19.48 -14.59
C THR A 355 -26.49 -19.56 -13.81
N GLU A 356 -26.69 -18.74 -12.77
CA GLU A 356 -27.98 -18.66 -12.07
C GLU A 356 -29.10 -18.33 -13.05
N SER A 357 -28.96 -17.23 -13.80
CA SER A 357 -30.03 -16.74 -14.68
C SER A 357 -30.49 -17.79 -15.69
N GLN A 358 -29.57 -18.64 -16.17
CA GLN A 358 -29.86 -19.70 -17.12
C GLN A 358 -30.40 -20.98 -16.45
N LEU A 359 -29.83 -21.37 -15.31
CA LEU A 359 -30.00 -22.71 -14.75
C LEU A 359 -30.80 -22.76 -13.45
N LYS A 360 -31.22 -21.62 -12.88
CA LYS A 360 -31.98 -21.54 -11.61
C LYS A 360 -33.17 -22.50 -11.53
N LYS A 361 -33.88 -22.72 -12.64
CA LYS A 361 -35.02 -23.66 -12.68
C LYS A 361 -34.63 -25.11 -12.39
N TYR A 362 -33.38 -25.50 -12.63
CA TYR A 362 -32.83 -26.84 -12.41
C TYR A 362 -32.22 -27.04 -11.02
N PHE A 363 -31.89 -25.96 -10.30
CA PHE A 363 -31.29 -26.00 -8.97
C PHE A 363 -32.31 -26.30 -7.87
N ARG A 364 -32.92 -27.49 -7.94
CA ARG A 364 -33.93 -27.97 -6.99
C ARG A 364 -33.41 -29.19 -6.24
N PRO A 365 -33.84 -29.40 -4.97
CA PRO A 365 -33.50 -30.60 -4.22
C PRO A 365 -33.84 -31.88 -4.99
N SER A 366 -33.03 -32.92 -4.77
CA SER A 366 -33.12 -34.27 -5.33
C SER A 366 -32.93 -34.38 -6.84
N VAL A 367 -32.62 -33.29 -7.55
CA VAL A 367 -32.32 -33.34 -8.98
C VAL A 367 -30.93 -33.97 -9.17
N PRO A 368 -30.81 -35.03 -10.00
CA PRO A 368 -29.51 -35.61 -10.36
C PRO A 368 -28.67 -34.63 -11.17
N ILE A 369 -27.40 -34.55 -10.81
CA ILE A 369 -26.42 -33.69 -11.46
C ILE A 369 -25.09 -34.44 -11.62
N GLU A 370 -24.47 -34.27 -12.78
CA GLU A 370 -23.05 -34.57 -12.99
C GLU A 370 -22.33 -33.25 -13.23
N PHE A 371 -21.10 -33.13 -12.76
CA PHE A 371 -20.33 -31.90 -12.93
C PHE A 371 -18.84 -32.20 -13.14
N GLU A 372 -18.22 -31.32 -13.92
CA GLU A 372 -16.78 -31.26 -14.15
C GLU A 372 -16.30 -29.84 -13.86
N GLY A 373 -15.10 -29.69 -13.35
CA GLY A 373 -14.55 -28.38 -13.07
C GLY A 373 -13.26 -28.41 -12.27
N LYS A 374 -13.00 -27.30 -11.60
CA LYS A 374 -11.82 -27.09 -10.76
C LYS A 374 -12.23 -27.10 -9.30
N GLN A 375 -11.79 -28.11 -8.57
CA GLN A 375 -11.89 -28.16 -7.12
C GLN A 375 -10.80 -27.32 -6.50
N ARG A 376 -11.18 -26.42 -5.60
CA ARG A 376 -10.25 -25.61 -4.83
C ARG A 376 -9.56 -26.46 -3.77
N ILE A 377 -8.24 -26.28 -3.65
CA ILE A 377 -7.44 -26.81 -2.55
C ILE A 377 -7.49 -25.82 -1.40
N LYS A 378 -7.98 -26.26 -0.24
CA LYS A 378 -8.12 -25.43 0.96
C LYS A 378 -6.74 -25.15 1.55
N LYS A 379 -6.45 -23.88 1.83
CA LYS A 379 -5.20 -23.48 2.51
C LYS A 379 -5.27 -23.84 4.00
N PRO A 380 -4.13 -24.15 4.63
CA PRO A 380 -4.07 -24.30 6.08
C PRO A 380 -4.64 -23.06 6.80
N GLY A 381 -5.45 -23.30 7.84
CA GLY A 381 -6.03 -22.24 8.66
C GLY A 381 -7.31 -21.59 8.11
N GLU A 382 -7.72 -21.90 6.87
CA GLU A 382 -9.02 -21.50 6.34
C GLU A 382 -10.17 -22.21 7.10
N VAL A 383 -11.25 -21.47 7.34
CA VAL A 383 -12.49 -22.01 7.90
C VAL A 383 -13.64 -21.75 6.95
N TYR A 384 -14.49 -22.75 6.77
CA TYR A 384 -15.65 -22.68 5.87
C TYR A 384 -16.95 -22.81 6.64
N GLU A 385 -18.03 -22.21 6.13
CA GLU A 385 -19.38 -22.31 6.72
C GLU A 385 -19.87 -23.78 6.78
N GLY A 386 -19.33 -24.65 5.92
CA GLY A 386 -19.57 -26.09 5.95
C GLY A 386 -18.37 -26.89 5.46
N ASN A 387 -18.37 -28.19 5.74
CA ASN A 387 -17.31 -29.09 5.31
C ASN A 387 -17.53 -29.59 3.88
N TYR A 388 -17.48 -28.68 2.91
CA TYR A 388 -17.67 -29.02 1.49
C TYR A 388 -16.35 -29.01 0.72
N GLU A 389 -16.29 -29.82 -0.33
CA GLU A 389 -15.35 -29.65 -1.44
C GLU A 389 -15.89 -28.54 -2.35
N ILE A 390 -15.16 -27.41 -2.42
CA ILE A 390 -15.56 -26.24 -3.21
C ILE A 390 -15.13 -26.45 -4.65
N VAL A 391 -16.07 -26.34 -5.58
CA VAL A 391 -15.82 -26.59 -7.00
C VAL A 391 -16.33 -25.43 -7.82
N THR A 392 -15.47 -24.90 -8.69
CA THR A 392 -15.83 -23.99 -9.77
C THR A 392 -16.15 -24.84 -11.02
N PRO A 393 -17.44 -25.02 -11.35
CA PRO A 393 -17.85 -25.95 -12.39
C PRO A 393 -17.64 -25.33 -13.78
N THR A 394 -17.05 -26.09 -14.69
CA THR A 394 -16.90 -25.73 -16.12
C THR A 394 -17.95 -26.42 -16.98
N LYS A 395 -18.52 -27.53 -16.48
CA LYS A 395 -19.60 -28.27 -17.13
C LYS A 395 -20.52 -28.89 -16.10
N MET A 396 -21.83 -28.87 -16.39
CA MET A 396 -22.85 -29.56 -15.60
C MET A 396 -23.79 -30.32 -16.52
N THR A 397 -24.15 -31.54 -16.14
CA THR A 397 -25.26 -32.28 -16.75
C THR A 397 -26.37 -32.40 -15.73
N ILE A 398 -27.49 -31.71 -15.95
CA ILE A 398 -28.62 -31.69 -15.00
C ILE A 398 -29.85 -32.26 -15.68
N ALA A 399 -30.45 -33.30 -15.08
CA ALA A 399 -31.60 -34.01 -15.65
C ALA A 399 -31.37 -34.45 -17.12
N GLY A 400 -30.16 -34.95 -17.42
CA GLY A 400 -29.76 -35.43 -18.75
C GLY A 400 -29.47 -34.33 -19.78
N LYS A 401 -29.50 -33.05 -19.39
CA LYS A 401 -29.13 -31.93 -20.26
C LYS A 401 -27.76 -31.40 -19.87
N GLU A 402 -26.88 -31.29 -20.86
CA GLU A 402 -25.53 -30.77 -20.70
C GLU A 402 -25.48 -29.26 -20.85
N PHE A 403 -24.72 -28.60 -19.97
CA PHE A 403 -24.49 -27.17 -19.93
C PHE A 403 -23.00 -26.89 -19.77
N LEU A 404 -22.43 -26.16 -20.72
CA LEU A 404 -21.07 -25.62 -20.60
C LEU A 404 -21.15 -24.28 -19.87
N LEU A 405 -20.34 -24.15 -18.83
CA LEU A 405 -20.32 -22.98 -17.97
C LEU A 405 -19.11 -22.13 -18.30
N ILE A 406 -19.35 -20.82 -18.44
CA ILE A 406 -18.28 -19.85 -18.55
C ILE A 406 -17.69 -19.72 -17.14
N SER A 407 -16.44 -20.14 -16.98
CA SER A 407 -15.66 -19.91 -15.76
C SER A 407 -15.74 -18.41 -15.40
N PRO A 408 -15.91 -18.07 -14.11
CA PRO A 408 -15.94 -16.67 -13.66
C PRO A 408 -14.74 -15.85 -14.17
#